data_AF-A0A9D5ANA0-F1
#
_entry.id   AF-A0A9D5ANA0-F1
#
_cell.length_a   1.000
_cell.length_b   1.000
_cell.length_c   1.000
_cell.angle_alpha   90.00
_cell.angle_beta   90.00
_cell.angle_gamma   90.00
#
_symmetry.space_group_name_H-M   'P 1'
#
loop_
_entity.id
_entity.type
_entity.pdbx_description
1 polymer ?
#
loop_
_entity_poly.entity_id
_entity_poly.type
_entity_poly.pdbx_seq_one_letter_code
_entity_poly.pdbx_strand_id
1 'polypeptide(L)'
;MAMAVAQQQRDNSIERHIDSSGKYVRYTAEQIEALEKVYVECSKPSSLRRQQLIRECPVLGNIEPKQIKVWFQNRRCREKQRKEASQLQTVNRKLAAMNKLLTEENERLQKQVSELVNENGFMRQQLQPAVSAAPNADGNGNDSAAATPRSTMRDANSPAG
;
A
#
# COMPACT_ATOMS: atom_id res chain seq x y z
N MET A 1 -19.02 -3.79 -3.75
CA MET A 1 -18.05 -4.89 -3.93
C MET A 1 -17.20 -4.99 -2.67
N ALA A 2 -17.39 -6.04 -1.88
CA ALA A 2 -16.67 -6.24 -0.62
C ALA A 2 -15.36 -6.99 -0.87
N MET A 3 -14.22 -6.36 -0.57
CA MET A 3 -12.92 -7.02 -0.54
C MET A 3 -12.74 -7.68 0.83
N ALA A 4 -12.92 -9.00 0.89
CA ALA A 4 -12.61 -9.79 2.06
C ALA A 4 -11.09 -9.76 2.32
N VAL A 5 -10.66 -9.02 3.34
CA VAL A 5 -9.29 -9.03 3.84
C VAL A 5 -9.12 -10.29 4.68
N ALA A 6 -8.63 -11.36 4.05
CA ALA A 6 -8.19 -12.56 4.75
C ALA A 6 -6.88 -12.26 5.50
N GLN A 7 -7.00 -11.99 6.79
CA GLN A 7 -5.89 -11.78 7.70
C GLN A 7 -5.60 -13.09 8.48
N GLN A 8 -4.30 -13.40 8.59
CA GLN A 8 -3.69 -14.21 9.66
C GLN A 8 -3.86 -15.75 9.61
N GLN A 9 -2.92 -16.42 8.95
CA GLN A 9 -2.18 -17.61 9.44
C GLN A 9 -1.29 -18.17 8.32
N ARG A 10 -0.09 -17.61 8.16
CA ARG A 10 1.01 -18.28 7.43
C ARG A 10 2.38 -18.00 8.06
N ASP A 11 2.45 -17.85 9.39
CA ASP A 11 3.73 -17.73 10.09
C ASP A 11 4.23 -19.08 10.60
N ASN A 12 4.11 -20.10 9.75
CA ASN A 12 4.72 -21.41 9.96
C ASN A 12 5.35 -21.93 8.66
N SER A 13 5.91 -21.01 7.87
CA SER A 13 6.70 -21.37 6.69
C SER A 13 8.07 -21.86 7.12
N ILE A 14 8.04 -23.05 7.70
CA ILE A 14 9.12 -24.02 7.83
C ILE A 14 10.19 -23.73 6.79
N GLU A 15 11.32 -23.25 7.28
CA GLU A 15 12.44 -22.87 6.46
C GLU A 15 13.00 -24.10 5.76
N ARG A 16 13.38 -23.88 4.52
CA ARG A 16 12.98 -24.74 3.44
C ARG A 16 14.31 -24.93 2.69
N HIS A 17 15.10 -25.99 2.96
CA HIS A 17 16.48 -26.16 2.43
C HIS A 17 16.90 -27.61 2.11
N ILE A 18 17.90 -27.81 1.25
CA ILE A 18 18.31 -29.09 0.61
C ILE A 18 19.53 -29.78 1.31
N ASP A 19 19.53 -31.12 1.45
CA ASP A 19 20.59 -32.06 1.88
C ASP A 19 21.61 -32.36 0.76
N SER A 20 22.67 -33.05 1.14
CA SER A 20 23.73 -33.60 0.29
C SER A 20 23.25 -34.60 -0.78
N SER A 21 21.98 -35.01 -0.74
CA SER A 21 21.28 -35.80 -1.78
C SER A 21 20.35 -34.96 -2.67
N GLY A 22 20.35 -33.64 -2.55
CA GLY A 22 19.48 -32.76 -3.34
C GLY A 22 18.04 -32.66 -2.84
N LYS A 23 17.70 -33.31 -1.72
CA LYS A 23 16.35 -33.36 -1.13
C LYS A 23 16.21 -32.44 0.06
N TYR A 24 15.00 -32.05 0.40
CA TYR A 24 14.77 -31.04 1.41
C TYR A 24 14.95 -31.51 2.86
N VAL A 25 15.89 -30.94 3.60
CA VAL A 25 16.00 -31.06 5.06
C VAL A 25 15.23 -29.94 5.72
N ARG A 26 14.24 -30.37 6.50
CA ARG A 26 13.52 -29.54 7.44
C ARG A 26 14.20 -29.65 8.81
N TYR A 27 14.55 -28.51 9.43
CA TYR A 27 15.03 -28.51 10.81
C TYR A 27 13.93 -28.97 11.77
N THR A 28 14.31 -29.76 12.78
CA THR A 28 13.40 -30.13 13.88
C THR A 28 13.12 -28.92 14.78
N ALA A 29 12.07 -29.00 15.60
CA ALA A 29 11.74 -27.94 16.54
C ALA A 29 12.90 -27.66 17.51
N GLU A 30 13.54 -28.72 18.02
CA GLU A 30 14.67 -28.65 18.94
C GLU A 30 15.92 -28.01 18.28
N GLN A 31 16.15 -28.32 17.00
CA GLN A 31 17.22 -27.67 16.22
C GLN A 31 16.96 -26.18 16.05
N ILE A 32 15.72 -25.80 15.73
CA ILE A 32 15.33 -24.39 15.59
C ILE A 32 15.50 -23.67 16.92
N GLU A 33 15.03 -24.25 18.03
CA GLU A 33 15.14 -23.68 19.37
C GLU A 33 16.61 -23.44 19.77
N ALA A 34 17.48 -24.44 19.54
CA ALA A 34 18.91 -24.31 19.82
C ALA A 34 19.56 -23.19 18.99
N LEU A 35 19.20 -23.06 17.70
CA LEU A 35 19.69 -22.00 16.83
C LEU A 35 19.16 -20.61 17.23
N GLU A 36 17.89 -20.51 17.63
CA GLU A 36 17.29 -19.27 18.14
C GLU A 36 17.94 -18.81 19.45
N LYS A 37 18.24 -19.73 20.37
CA LYS A 37 18.95 -19.40 21.62
C LYS A 37 20.30 -18.73 21.33
N VAL A 38 21.07 -19.30 20.40
CA VAL A 38 22.34 -18.71 19.98
C VAL A 38 22.14 -17.39 19.24
N TYR A 39 21.05 -17.24 18.48
CA TYR A 39 20.74 -16.01 17.77
C TYR A 39 20.53 -14.81 18.70
N VAL A 40 19.87 -15.03 19.83
CA VAL A 40 19.66 -13.99 20.86
C VAL A 40 20.99 -13.51 21.43
N GLU A 41 21.94 -14.43 21.66
CA GLU A 41 23.29 -14.10 22.15
C GLU A 41 24.16 -13.44 21.07
N CYS A 42 24.14 -13.97 19.85
CA CYS A 42 24.93 -13.47 18.72
C CYS A 42 24.27 -13.77 17.37
N SER A 43 23.74 -12.73 16.72
CA SER A 43 23.09 -12.85 15.40
C SER A 43 24.05 -13.13 14.22
N LYS A 44 25.37 -13.03 14.44
CA LYS A 44 26.42 -13.23 13.41
C LYS A 44 27.56 -14.09 13.96
N PRO A 45 27.32 -15.39 14.25
CA PRO A 45 28.36 -16.25 14.80
C PRO A 45 29.53 -16.42 13.82
N SER A 46 30.75 -16.37 14.34
CA SER A 46 31.99 -16.60 13.59
C SER A 46 32.07 -18.03 13.04
N SER A 47 33.01 -18.30 12.13
CA SER A 47 33.20 -19.67 11.61
C SER A 47 33.57 -20.67 12.71
N LEU A 48 34.47 -20.25 13.61
CA LEU A 48 34.87 -21.05 14.78
C LEU A 48 33.68 -21.32 15.70
N ARG A 49 32.85 -20.30 15.97
CA ARG A 49 31.66 -20.49 16.80
C ARG A 49 30.68 -21.47 16.17
N ARG A 50 30.45 -21.41 14.84
CA ARG A 50 29.59 -22.39 14.15
C ARG A 50 30.11 -23.82 14.27
N GLN A 51 31.42 -24.04 14.18
CA GLN A 51 32.03 -25.36 14.39
C GLN A 51 31.91 -25.83 15.84
N GLN A 52 32.03 -24.92 16.82
CA GLN A 52 31.81 -25.22 18.24
C GLN A 52 30.37 -25.66 18.49
N LEU A 53 29.37 -24.96 17.94
CA LEU A 53 27.95 -25.31 18.13
C LEU A 53 27.62 -26.75 17.74
N ILE A 54 28.21 -27.26 16.67
CA ILE A 54 27.98 -28.66 16.23
C ILE A 54 28.57 -29.66 17.22
N ARG A 55 29.70 -29.31 17.87
CA ARG A 55 30.35 -30.16 18.88
C ARG A 55 29.68 -30.07 20.25
N GLU A 56 29.24 -28.87 20.63
CA GLU A 56 28.69 -28.56 21.96
C GLU A 56 27.19 -28.86 22.07
N CYS A 57 26.45 -28.82 20.94
CA CYS A 57 25.01 -29.08 20.91
C CYS A 57 24.73 -30.34 20.08
N PRO A 58 24.54 -31.51 20.72
CA PRO A 58 24.27 -32.78 20.03
C PRO A 58 23.10 -32.73 19.05
N VAL A 59 22.08 -31.92 19.35
CA VAL A 59 20.90 -31.69 18.49
C VAL A 59 21.26 -31.07 17.13
N LEU A 60 22.39 -30.35 17.05
CA LEU A 60 22.93 -29.76 15.82
C LEU A 60 24.01 -30.63 15.19
N GLY A 61 24.33 -31.80 15.76
CA GLY A 61 25.45 -32.65 15.36
C GLY A 61 25.37 -33.16 13.92
N ASN A 62 24.16 -33.25 13.37
CA ASN A 62 23.90 -33.64 11.98
C ASN A 62 23.73 -32.45 11.02
N ILE A 63 24.04 -31.23 11.45
CA ILE A 63 23.93 -30.02 10.64
C ILE A 63 25.33 -29.56 10.20
N GLU A 64 25.51 -29.29 8.92
CA GLU A 64 26.78 -28.77 8.40
C GLU A 64 27.02 -27.30 8.81
N PRO A 65 28.28 -26.87 9.02
CA PRO A 65 28.60 -25.47 9.35
C PRO A 65 28.07 -24.45 8.32
N LYS A 66 27.98 -24.85 7.04
CA LYS A 66 27.41 -24.04 5.96
C LYS A 66 25.90 -23.84 6.14
N GLN A 67 25.18 -24.87 6.58
CA GLN A 67 23.75 -24.79 6.85
C GLN A 67 23.46 -23.83 8.00
N ILE A 68 24.26 -23.88 9.08
CA ILE A 68 24.18 -22.90 10.18
C ILE A 68 24.38 -21.48 9.64
N LYS A 69 25.41 -21.24 8.80
CA LYS A 69 25.64 -19.92 8.20
C LYS A 69 24.41 -19.42 7.44
N VAL A 70 23.80 -20.26 6.60
CA VAL A 70 22.60 -19.92 5.82
C VAL A 70 21.40 -19.65 6.73
N TRP A 71 21.19 -20.48 7.76
CA TRP A 71 20.11 -20.28 8.72
C TRP A 71 20.20 -18.89 9.38
N PHE A 72 21.38 -18.49 9.87
CA PHE A 72 21.57 -17.16 10.48
C PHE A 72 21.43 -16.01 9.46
N GLN A 73 21.73 -16.24 8.18
CA GLN A 73 21.49 -15.25 7.13
C GLN A 73 19.98 -15.08 6.86
N ASN A 74 19.27 -16.19 6.69
CA ASN A 74 17.83 -16.19 6.44
C ASN A 74 17.07 -15.62 7.63
N ARG A 75 17.46 -16.01 8.86
CA ARG A 75 16.83 -15.52 10.09
C ARG A 75 16.89 -14.00 10.22
N ARG A 76 18.03 -13.39 9.87
CA ARG A 76 18.20 -11.92 9.81
C ARG A 76 17.35 -11.30 8.70
N CYS A 77 17.33 -11.92 7.52
CA CYS A 77 16.53 -11.45 6.40
C CYS A 77 15.03 -11.44 6.75
N ARG A 78 14.53 -12.54 7.34
CA ARG A 78 13.13 -12.65 7.81
C ARG A 78 12.80 -11.63 8.88
N GLU A 79 13.69 -11.42 9.84
CA GLU A 79 13.46 -10.40 10.88
C GLU A 79 13.36 -9.00 10.29
N LYS A 80 14.28 -8.66 9.36
CA LYS A 80 14.26 -7.39 8.64
C LYS A 80 12.95 -7.24 7.86
N GLN A 81 12.57 -8.25 7.08
CA GLN A 81 11.33 -8.26 6.32
C GLN A 81 10.09 -8.10 7.22
N ARG A 82 10.05 -8.78 8.38
CA ARG A 82 8.94 -8.66 9.34
C ARG A 82 8.83 -7.24 9.91
N LYS A 83 9.96 -6.61 10.24
CA LYS A 83 10.00 -5.22 10.70
C LYS A 83 9.51 -4.26 9.61
N GLU A 84 10.00 -4.41 8.39
CA GLU A 84 9.59 -3.59 7.24
C GLU A 84 8.09 -3.76 6.92
N ALA A 85 7.59 -4.99 6.93
CA ALA A 85 6.16 -5.25 6.71
C ALA A 85 5.27 -4.60 7.78
N SER A 86 5.67 -4.65 9.06
CA SER A 86 4.96 -3.99 10.16
C SER A 86 4.98 -2.46 10.03
N GLN A 87 6.11 -1.89 9.62
CA GLN A 87 6.23 -0.46 9.35
C GLN A 87 5.32 -0.03 8.20
N LEU A 88 5.34 -0.77 7.08
CA LEU A 88 4.47 -0.52 5.94
C LEU A 88 2.99 -0.61 6.31
N GLN A 89 2.60 -1.62 7.09
CA GLN A 89 1.22 -1.76 7.58
C GLN A 89 0.80 -0.54 8.42
N THR A 90 1.70 -0.03 9.26
CA THR A 90 1.45 1.15 10.09
C THR A 90 1.25 2.40 9.23
N VAL A 91 2.12 2.64 8.25
CA VAL A 91 2.01 3.78 7.33
C VAL A 91 0.75 3.68 6.48
N ASN A 92 0.43 2.48 5.97
CA ASN A 92 -0.77 2.25 5.16
C ASN A 92 -2.05 2.55 5.93
N ARG A 93 -2.14 2.15 7.22
CA ARG A 93 -3.28 2.50 8.08
C ARG A 93 -3.44 4.00 8.25
N LYS A 94 -2.33 4.74 8.45
CA LYS A 94 -2.35 6.20 8.55
C LYS A 94 -2.82 6.84 7.24
N LEU A 95 -2.28 6.39 6.11
CA LEU A 95 -2.65 6.89 4.79
C LEU A 95 -4.12 6.61 4.46
N ALA A 96 -4.64 5.44 4.83
CA ALA A 96 -6.05 5.09 4.66
C ALA A 96 -6.96 6.00 5.50
N ALA A 97 -6.60 6.27 6.75
CA ALA A 97 -7.34 7.19 7.61
C ALA A 97 -7.33 8.63 7.05
N MET A 98 -6.18 9.11 6.57
CA MET A 98 -6.07 10.43 5.95
C MET A 98 -6.87 10.53 4.65
N ASN A 99 -6.79 9.54 3.78
CA ASN A 99 -7.58 9.50 2.55
C ASN A 99 -9.08 9.54 2.85
N LYS A 100 -9.53 8.81 3.88
CA LYS A 100 -10.92 8.83 4.30
C LYS A 100 -11.39 10.25 4.66
N LEU A 101 -10.63 10.95 5.51
CA LEU A 101 -10.94 12.33 5.89
C LEU A 101 -10.96 13.28 4.69
N LEU A 102 -10.02 13.11 3.75
CA LEU A 102 -9.95 13.91 2.54
C LEU A 102 -11.16 13.67 1.63
N THR A 103 -11.60 12.41 1.50
CA THR A 103 -12.79 12.04 0.74
C THR A 103 -14.05 12.65 1.39
N GLU A 104 -14.21 12.53 2.70
CA GLU A 104 -15.33 13.11 3.44
C GLU A 104 -15.39 14.64 3.26
N GLU A 105 -14.24 15.32 3.33
CA GLU A 105 -14.17 16.77 3.13
C GLU A 105 -14.47 17.17 1.68
N ASN A 106 -14.02 16.39 0.71
CA ASN A 106 -14.33 16.62 -0.70
C ASN A 106 -15.84 16.47 -0.96
N GLU A 107 -16.47 15.44 -0.42
CA GLU A 107 -17.93 15.24 -0.50
C GLU A 107 -18.68 16.42 0.14
N ARG A 108 -18.22 16.90 1.32
CA ARG A 108 -18.81 18.06 2.00
C ARG A 108 -18.71 19.33 1.14
N LEU A 109 -17.54 19.58 0.54
CA LEU A 109 -17.31 20.73 -0.33
C LEU A 109 -18.12 20.65 -1.62
N GLN A 110 -18.20 19.47 -2.25
CA GLN A 110 -19.04 19.25 -3.43
C GLN A 110 -20.51 19.54 -3.12
N LYS A 111 -21.02 19.09 -1.97
CA LYS A 111 -22.38 19.40 -1.52
C LYS A 111 -22.60 20.90 -1.37
N GLN A 112 -21.69 21.62 -0.72
CA GLN A 112 -21.77 23.06 -0.54
C GLN A 112 -21.75 23.81 -1.88
N VAL A 113 -20.91 23.38 -2.83
CA VAL A 113 -20.88 23.93 -4.18
C VAL A 113 -22.21 23.70 -4.89
N SER A 114 -22.77 22.49 -4.84
CA SER A 114 -24.08 22.20 -5.44
C SER A 114 -25.20 23.05 -4.84
N GLU A 115 -25.23 23.23 -3.52
CA GLU A 115 -26.20 24.10 -2.83
C GLU A 115 -26.10 25.54 -3.32
N LEU A 116 -24.88 26.11 -3.34
CA LEU A 116 -24.65 27.47 -3.82
C LEU A 116 -25.01 27.65 -5.30
N VAL A 117 -24.73 26.66 -6.16
CA VAL A 117 -25.10 26.69 -7.57
C VAL A 117 -26.63 26.69 -7.73
N ASN A 118 -27.34 25.85 -6.98
CA ASN A 118 -28.80 25.80 -6.99
C ASN A 118 -29.42 27.12 -6.51
N GLU A 119 -28.92 27.66 -5.40
CA GLU A 119 -29.38 28.95 -4.84
C GLU A 119 -29.13 30.11 -5.82
N ASN A 120 -27.93 30.17 -6.42
CA ASN A 120 -27.63 31.17 -7.45
C ASN A 120 -28.55 31.04 -8.67
N GLY A 121 -28.85 29.81 -9.11
CA GLY A 121 -29.83 29.57 -10.18
C GLY A 121 -31.21 30.12 -9.83
N PHE A 122 -31.69 29.85 -8.61
CA PHE A 122 -32.97 30.34 -8.10
C PHE A 122 -33.02 31.87 -7.99
N MET A 123 -31.97 32.51 -7.45
CA MET A 123 -31.87 33.96 -7.36
C MET A 123 -31.91 34.63 -8.74
N ARG A 124 -31.19 34.08 -9.73
CA ARG A 124 -31.22 34.58 -11.10
C ARG A 124 -32.61 34.46 -11.74
N GLN A 125 -33.37 33.42 -11.41
CA GLN A 125 -34.73 33.23 -11.89
C GLN A 125 -35.73 34.19 -11.21
N GLN A 126 -35.57 34.44 -9.91
CA GLN A 126 -36.41 35.41 -9.18
C GLN A 126 -36.18 36.86 -9.59
N LEU A 127 -34.96 37.21 -10.00
CA LEU A 127 -34.63 38.53 -10.54
C LEU A 127 -35.07 38.71 -12.00
N GLN A 128 -35.70 37.70 -12.62
CA GLN A 128 -36.11 37.69 -14.02
C GLN A 128 -37.56 38.11 -14.37
N PRO A 129 -38.35 38.86 -13.56
CA PRO A 129 -39.57 39.49 -14.06
C PRO A 129 -39.30 40.96 -14.43
N ALA A 130 -39.13 41.24 -15.73
CA ALA A 130 -39.50 42.51 -16.43
C ALA A 130 -38.73 42.79 -17.76
N VAL A 131 -38.20 41.78 -18.49
CA VAL A 131 -37.68 41.99 -19.86
C VAL A 131 -38.37 41.18 -20.95
N SER A 132 -39.33 40.33 -20.62
CA SER A 132 -40.00 39.44 -21.58
C SER A 132 -41.34 39.98 -22.11
N ALA A 133 -41.75 41.20 -21.72
CA ALA A 133 -43.00 41.83 -22.17
C ALA A 133 -42.74 43.15 -22.90
N ALA A 134 -42.02 43.10 -24.01
CA ALA A 134 -42.07 44.14 -25.04
C ALA A 134 -41.92 43.48 -26.42
N PRO A 135 -43.00 43.37 -27.22
CA PRO A 135 -42.89 43.07 -28.63
C PRO A 135 -42.83 44.39 -29.39
N ASN A 136 -41.67 44.74 -29.96
CA ASN A 136 -41.51 45.73 -31.05
C ASN A 136 -40.11 45.48 -31.65
N ALA A 137 -40.00 44.85 -32.82
CA ALA A 137 -40.03 45.48 -34.15
C ALA A 137 -38.72 46.22 -34.51
N ASP A 138 -38.06 45.68 -35.54
CA ASP A 138 -37.05 46.24 -36.46
C ASP A 138 -35.68 46.72 -35.95
N GLY A 139 -34.63 46.28 -36.66
CA GLY A 139 -33.33 46.96 -36.65
C GLY A 139 -32.11 46.10 -36.91
N ASN A 140 -31.88 45.79 -38.20
CA ASN A 140 -30.60 45.78 -38.91
C ASN A 140 -29.29 45.45 -38.13
N GLY A 141 -28.59 44.42 -38.60
CA GLY A 141 -27.26 44.05 -38.10
C GLY A 141 -26.18 45.09 -38.42
N ASN A 142 -25.19 45.20 -37.53
CA ASN A 142 -23.79 44.94 -37.85
C ASN A 142 -22.90 44.94 -36.59
N ASP A 143 -21.80 44.19 -36.70
CA ASP A 143 -20.46 44.46 -36.18
C ASP A 143 -20.04 44.18 -34.72
N SER A 144 -19.28 43.08 -34.63
CA SER A 144 -17.82 43.06 -34.34
C SER A 144 -17.30 42.93 -32.91
N ALA A 145 -16.39 41.95 -32.84
CA ALA A 145 -15.18 41.85 -32.02
C ALA A 145 -15.29 41.49 -30.52
N ALA A 146 -14.84 40.28 -30.16
CA ALA A 146 -13.57 40.11 -29.44
C ALA A 146 -13.32 38.64 -29.05
N ALA A 147 -12.25 38.09 -29.63
CA ALA A 147 -11.34 37.05 -29.15
C ALA A 147 -11.59 36.37 -27.79
N THR A 148 -11.63 35.02 -27.75
CA THR A 148 -10.54 34.15 -27.19
C THR A 148 -10.87 32.64 -27.40
N PRO A 149 -9.86 31.74 -27.36
CA PRO A 149 -9.91 30.43 -28.03
C PRO A 149 -10.53 29.31 -27.17
N ARG A 150 -11.25 28.39 -27.82
CA ARG A 150 -11.65 27.10 -27.24
C ARG A 150 -10.40 26.23 -27.03
N SER A 151 -9.92 26.18 -25.80
CA SER A 151 -9.01 25.12 -25.36
C SER A 151 -9.83 23.86 -25.09
N THR A 152 -9.91 22.98 -26.10
CA THR A 152 -10.40 21.61 -25.93
C THR A 152 -9.29 20.78 -25.29
N MET A 153 -9.26 20.73 -23.95
CA MET A 153 -8.59 19.65 -23.24
C MET A 153 -9.40 18.39 -23.49
N ARG A 154 -8.91 17.54 -24.41
CA ARG A 154 -9.48 16.22 -24.68
C ARG A 154 -8.84 15.27 -23.66
N ASP A 155 -9.66 14.69 -22.80
CA ASP A 155 -9.28 13.68 -21.81
C ASP A 155 -8.41 12.59 -22.43
N ALA A 156 -7.21 12.42 -21.87
CA ALA A 156 -6.39 11.24 -22.07
C ALA A 156 -6.39 10.46 -20.75
N ASN A 157 -7.46 9.69 -20.51
CA ASN A 157 -7.39 8.60 -19.54
C ASN A 157 -8.33 7.45 -19.95
N SER A 158 -7.87 6.66 -20.92
CA SER A 158 -8.38 5.31 -21.16
C SER A 158 -7.39 4.30 -20.56
N PRO A 159 -7.79 3.48 -19.58
CA PRO A 159 -6.98 2.35 -19.14
C PRO A 159 -7.20 1.18 -20.11
N ALA A 160 -6.19 0.85 -20.90
CA ALA A 160 -6.14 -0.45 -21.56
C ALA A 160 -5.68 -1.49 -20.52
N GLY A 161 -6.46 -2.57 -20.41
CA GLY A 161 -6.10 -3.79 -19.67
C GLY A 161 -5.12 -4.69 -20.42
#